data_AF-A0A1W9SL85-F1
#
_entry.id   AF-A0A1W9SL85-F1
#
_cell.length_a   1.000
_cell.length_b   1.000
_cell.length_c   1.000
_cell.angle_alpha   90.00
_cell.angle_beta   90.00
_cell.angle_gamma   90.00
#
_symmetry.space_group_name_H-M   'P 1'
#
loop_
_entity.id
_entity.type
_entity.pdbx_description
1 polymer ?
#
loop_
_entity_poly.entity_id
_entity_poly.type
_entity_poly.pdbx_seq_one_letter_code
_entity_poly.pdbx_strand_id
1 'polypeptide(L)'
;MNADPKNAEIIKPILRGRDIKKYSYKFANLWIIIAKYKSHEYLEQKYPSIYKHLFFYKKKLEQRGQCKNKNGKGQHHWLELDNNPTNKYLNLFEKEKIIYSNMAQEFEAYYDNNNFFVNQKCFIITGKNLKYLL
;
A
#
# COMPACT_ATOMS: atom_id res chain seq x y z
N MET A 1 13.48 -7.58 14.45
CA MET A 1 12.58 -6.55 15.02
C MET A 1 11.58 -7.29 15.88
N ASN A 2 11.54 -7.04 17.20
CA ASN A 2 10.44 -7.54 18.02
C ASN A 2 9.15 -6.89 17.50
N ALA A 3 8.36 -7.67 16.77
CA ALA A 3 7.17 -7.20 16.09
C ALA A 3 6.06 -7.10 17.14
N ASP A 4 5.76 -5.89 17.58
CA ASP A 4 4.49 -5.60 18.24
C ASP A 4 3.38 -6.11 17.31
N PRO A 5 2.55 -7.10 17.71
CA PRO A 5 1.50 -7.66 16.86
C PRO A 5 0.57 -6.58 16.30
N LYS A 6 0.40 -5.48 17.04
CA LYS A 6 -0.39 -4.32 16.63
C LYS A 6 0.10 -3.68 15.33
N ASN A 7 1.39 -3.76 15.02
CA ASN A 7 1.94 -3.25 13.77
C ASN A 7 1.29 -3.89 12.52
N ALA A 8 0.78 -5.12 12.64
CA ALA A 8 0.07 -5.80 11.55
C ALA A 8 -1.22 -5.06 11.12
N GLU A 9 -1.76 -4.16 11.96
CA GLU A 9 -2.93 -3.33 11.61
C GLU A 9 -2.65 -2.40 10.43
N ILE A 10 -1.42 -1.86 10.33
CA ILE A 10 -1.03 -0.89 9.31
C ILE A 10 0.07 -1.38 8.37
N ILE A 11 0.60 -2.58 8.56
CA ILE A 11 1.53 -3.23 7.63
C ILE A 11 0.76 -4.24 6.78
N LYS A 12 0.74 -4.04 5.46
CA LYS A 12 -0.02 -4.87 4.52
C LYS A 12 0.91 -5.51 3.49
N PRO A 13 0.67 -6.75 3.05
CA PRO A 13 1.47 -7.34 2.00
C PRO A 13 1.15 -6.68 0.65
N ILE A 14 2.16 -6.48 -0.20
CA ILE A 14 1.99 -5.82 -1.50
C ILE A 14 2.52 -6.67 -2.66
N LEU A 15 1.76 -6.71 -3.75
CA LEU A 15 2.17 -7.26 -5.05
C LEU A 15 2.44 -6.12 -6.05
N ARG A 16 3.46 -6.29 -6.88
CA ARG A 16 3.75 -5.43 -8.04
C ARG A 16 3.31 -6.15 -9.30
N GLY A 17 3.19 -5.44 -10.43
CA GLY A 17 2.81 -6.07 -11.71
C GLY A 17 3.63 -7.31 -12.06
N ARG A 18 4.96 -7.27 -11.87
CA ARG A 18 5.84 -8.42 -12.12
C ARG A 18 5.59 -9.64 -11.22
N ASP A 19 4.94 -9.42 -10.09
CA ASP A 19 4.62 -10.46 -9.11
C ASP A 19 3.31 -11.19 -9.49
N ILE A 20 2.49 -10.64 -10.40
CA ILE A 20 1.28 -11.30 -10.90
C ILE A 20 1.65 -12.33 -11.98
N LYS A 21 1.00 -13.49 -11.95
CA LYS A 21 1.16 -14.60 -12.89
C LYS A 21 -0.23 -15.09 -13.30
N LYS A 22 -0.32 -15.87 -14.38
CA LYS A 22 -1.59 -16.49 -14.76
C LYS A 22 -2.10 -17.37 -13.61
N TYR A 23 -3.29 -17.02 -13.09
CA TYR A 23 -3.98 -17.68 -11.98
C TYR A 23 -3.22 -17.74 -10.65
N SER A 24 -2.12 -16.99 -10.51
CA SER A 24 -1.24 -17.09 -9.34
C SER A 24 -0.42 -15.81 -9.13
N TYR A 25 0.42 -15.81 -8.11
CA TYR A 25 1.34 -14.72 -7.84
C TYR A 25 2.66 -15.26 -7.27
N LYS A 26 3.72 -14.47 -7.40
CA LYS A 26 5.02 -14.71 -6.77
C LYS A 26 5.27 -13.65 -5.71
N PHE A 27 4.98 -13.97 -4.45
CA PHE A 27 5.16 -13.01 -3.37
C PHE A 27 6.65 -12.72 -3.14
N ALA A 28 7.03 -11.46 -3.28
CA ALA A 28 8.42 -11.00 -3.14
C ALA A 28 8.82 -10.66 -1.69
N ASN A 29 8.01 -11.08 -0.69
CA ASN A 29 8.15 -10.68 0.71
C ASN A 29 8.21 -9.15 0.89
N LEU A 30 7.39 -8.44 0.11
CA LEU A 30 7.29 -6.98 0.16
C LEU A 30 6.05 -6.56 0.93
N TRP A 31 6.21 -5.49 1.69
CA TRP A 31 5.19 -4.97 2.59
C TRP A 31 5.09 -3.45 2.44
N ILE A 32 3.90 -2.91 2.70
CA ILE A 32 3.61 -1.48 2.68
C ILE A 32 3.10 -1.03 4.06
N ILE A 33 3.53 0.15 4.49
CA ILE A 33 3.01 0.81 5.70
C ILE A 33 1.90 1.77 5.27
N ILE A 34 0.70 1.58 5.81
CA ILE A 34 -0.49 2.39 5.54
C ILE A 34 -0.59 3.54 6.54
N ALA A 35 0.18 4.61 6.29
CA ALA A 35 0.13 5.84 7.08
C ALA A 35 -0.80 6.87 6.40
N LYS A 36 -2.07 6.89 6.79
CA LYS A 36 -3.13 7.74 6.23
C LYS A 36 -2.95 9.22 6.62
N TYR A 37 -3.81 10.10 6.10
CA TYR A 37 -3.90 11.50 6.55
C TYR A 37 -4.01 11.58 8.09
N LYS A 38 -3.31 12.55 8.70
CA LYS A 38 -3.20 12.73 10.17
C LYS A 38 -2.48 11.60 10.91
N SER A 39 -1.78 10.70 10.22
CA SER A 39 -0.99 9.66 10.91
C SER A 39 0.07 10.23 11.84
N HIS A 40 0.58 11.42 11.54
CA HIS A 40 1.53 12.12 12.39
C HIS A 40 1.02 12.41 13.81
N GLU A 41 -0.30 12.47 14.00
CA GLU A 41 -0.92 12.72 15.32
C GLU A 41 -0.83 11.51 16.26
N TYR A 42 -0.65 10.28 15.73
CA TYR A 42 -0.73 9.06 16.54
C TYR A 42 0.39 8.04 16.30
N LEU A 43 1.13 8.10 15.19
CA LEU A 43 2.01 7.01 14.77
C LEU A 43 3.20 6.81 15.72
N GLU A 44 3.75 7.90 16.28
CA GLU A 44 4.81 7.85 17.29
C GLU A 44 4.36 7.15 18.58
N GLN A 45 3.15 7.42 19.06
CA GLN A 45 2.62 6.84 20.30
C GLN A 45 2.06 5.44 20.11
N LYS A 46 1.27 5.22 19.04
CA LYS A 46 0.55 3.95 18.82
C LYS A 46 1.41 2.88 18.17
N TYR A 47 2.43 3.26 17.40
CA TYR A 47 3.29 2.37 16.60
C TYR A 47 4.78 2.81 16.65
N PRO A 48 5.40 2.85 17.85
CA PRO A 48 6.71 3.47 18.05
C PRO A 48 7.83 2.84 17.20
N SER A 49 7.77 1.52 16.96
CA SER A 49 8.74 0.82 16.12
C SER A 49 8.61 1.19 14.63
N ILE A 50 7.38 1.37 14.13
CA ILE A 50 7.12 1.84 12.76
C ILE A 50 7.56 3.31 12.63
N TYR A 51 7.24 4.16 13.61
CA TYR A 51 7.70 5.55 13.61
C TYR A 51 9.23 5.64 13.54
N LYS A 52 9.94 4.89 14.40
CA LYS A 52 11.41 4.83 14.39
C LYS A 52 11.96 4.37 13.05
N HIS A 53 11.33 3.37 12.42
CA HIS A 53 11.70 2.92 11.09
C HIS A 53 11.52 4.02 10.03
N LEU A 54 10.37 4.70 10.00
CA LEU A 54 10.11 5.79 9.06
C LEU A 54 11.02 7.00 9.30
N PHE A 55 11.33 7.29 10.56
CA PHE A 55 12.21 8.39 10.95
C PHE A 55 13.61 8.26 10.35
N PHE A 56 14.14 7.04 10.21
CA PHE A 56 15.40 6.80 9.51
C PHE A 56 15.40 7.34 8.06
N TYR A 57 14.23 7.37 7.42
CA TYR A 57 14.05 7.87 6.05
C TYR A 57 13.49 9.30 5.99
N LYS A 58 13.37 10.00 7.14
CA LYS A 58 12.73 11.32 7.25
C LYS A 58 13.21 12.31 6.18
N LYS A 59 14.53 12.45 6.01
CA LYS A 59 15.11 13.38 5.00
C LYS A 59 14.60 13.11 3.59
N LYS A 60 14.45 11.84 3.20
CA LYS A 60 13.93 11.44 1.88
C LYS A 60 12.42 11.66 1.79
N LEU A 61 11.69 11.33 2.86
CA LEU A 61 10.23 11.48 2.91
C LEU A 61 9.79 12.94 2.90
N GLU A 62 10.51 13.82 3.58
CA GLU A 62 10.30 15.27 3.57
C GLU A 62 10.60 15.91 2.21
N GLN A 63 11.41 15.27 1.36
CA GLN A 63 11.73 15.78 0.02
C GLN A 63 10.69 15.45 -1.04
N ARG A 64 9.65 14.67 -0.71
CA ARG A 64 8.54 14.40 -1.64
C ARG A 64 7.82 15.70 -2.01
N GLY A 65 7.38 15.81 -3.26
CA GLY A 65 6.69 17.01 -3.76
C GLY A 65 5.44 17.40 -2.95
N GLN A 66 4.75 16.43 -2.37
CA GLN A 66 3.59 16.68 -1.51
C GLN A 66 3.94 17.29 -0.15
N CYS A 67 5.18 17.09 0.31
CA CYS A 67 5.73 17.64 1.56
C CYS A 67 6.49 18.96 1.36
N LYS A 68 6.80 19.33 0.10
CA LYS A 68 7.48 20.59 -0.25
C LYS A 68 6.78 21.31 -1.39
N ASN A 69 6.30 22.52 -1.13
CA ASN A 69 5.90 23.47 -2.17
C ASN A 69 7.00 24.53 -2.41
N LYS A 70 6.74 25.48 -3.32
CA LYS A 70 7.64 26.60 -3.63
C LYS A 70 8.03 27.44 -2.41
N ASN A 71 7.22 27.43 -1.34
CA ASN A 71 7.42 28.18 -0.10
C ASN A 71 8.00 27.31 1.03
N GLY A 72 8.43 26.08 0.74
CA GLY A 72 9.04 25.17 1.71
C GLY A 72 8.07 24.43 2.64
N LYS A 73 6.76 24.65 2.55
CA LYS A 73 5.73 24.01 3.40
C LYS A 73 4.69 23.28 2.56
N GLY A 74 4.86 21.98 2.34
CA GLY A 74 3.91 21.17 1.56
C GLY A 74 2.55 20.98 2.23
N GLN A 75 1.65 20.33 1.50
CA GLN A 75 0.27 20.04 1.93
C GLN A 75 0.17 18.82 2.85
N HIS A 76 1.17 17.93 2.83
CA HIS A 76 1.18 16.67 3.56
C HIS A 76 2.30 16.60 4.57
N HIS A 77 2.04 15.97 5.71
CA HIS A 77 3.10 15.62 6.66
C HIS A 77 3.96 14.50 6.08
N TRP A 78 5.27 14.48 6.36
CA TRP A 78 6.22 13.51 5.79
C TRP A 78 5.94 12.04 6.14
N LEU A 79 5.14 11.81 7.19
CA LEU A 79 4.67 10.48 7.59
C LEU A 79 3.48 9.98 6.76
N GLU A 80 2.81 10.84 6.00
CA GLU A 80 1.55 10.50 5.34
C GLU A 80 1.80 9.93 3.93
N LEU A 81 0.95 9.00 3.51
CA LEU A 81 0.86 8.58 2.12
C LEU A 81 0.43 9.77 1.24
N ASP A 82 1.00 9.83 0.04
CA ASP A 82 0.61 10.85 -0.93
C ASP A 82 -0.88 10.70 -1.30
N ASN A 83 -1.52 11.82 -1.64
CA ASN A 83 -2.93 11.89 -2.06
C ASN A 83 -3.97 11.46 -1.00
N ASN A 84 -3.56 11.23 0.25
CA ASN A 84 -4.45 11.01 1.40
C ASN A 84 -5.62 10.03 1.10
N PRO A 85 -5.33 8.76 0.77
CA PRO A 85 -6.37 7.81 0.39
C PRO A 85 -7.40 7.64 1.51
N THR A 86 -8.68 7.69 1.15
CA THR A 86 -9.78 7.51 2.11
C THR A 86 -9.84 6.06 2.61
N ASN A 87 -10.46 5.87 3.78
CA ASN A 87 -10.74 4.51 4.28
C ASN A 87 -11.57 3.70 3.28
N LYS A 88 -12.57 4.33 2.63
CA LYS A 88 -13.39 3.66 1.62
C LYS A 88 -12.55 3.11 0.47
N TYR A 89 -11.56 3.87 0.00
CA TYR A 89 -10.65 3.44 -1.06
C TYR A 89 -9.73 2.31 -0.60
N LEU A 90 -9.09 2.45 0.55
CA LEU A 90 -8.18 1.42 1.09
C LEU A 90 -8.89 0.10 1.38
N ASN A 91 -10.14 0.16 1.86
CA ASN A 91 -10.95 -1.03 2.09
C ASN A 91 -11.27 -1.81 0.81
N LEU A 92 -11.10 -1.24 -0.39
CA LEU A 92 -11.25 -1.99 -1.65
C LEU A 92 -10.11 -2.99 -1.87
N PHE A 93 -8.92 -2.74 -1.32
CA PHE A 93 -7.79 -3.67 -1.38
C PHE A 93 -7.98 -4.86 -0.42
N GLU A 94 -8.84 -4.73 0.58
CA GLU A 94 -9.10 -5.80 1.56
C GLU A 94 -10.33 -6.66 1.19
N LYS A 95 -10.89 -6.44 0.00
CA LYS A 95 -11.93 -7.30 -0.56
C LYS A 95 -11.31 -8.34 -1.47
N GLU A 96 -12.03 -9.45 -1.64
CA GLU A 96 -11.79 -10.36 -2.75
C GLU A 96 -11.84 -9.58 -4.06
N LYS A 97 -10.83 -9.78 -4.90
CA LYS A 97 -10.63 -8.97 -6.10
C LYS A 97 -9.83 -9.72 -7.15
N ILE A 98 -10.00 -9.36 -8.42
CA ILE A 98 -9.08 -9.79 -9.47
C ILE A 98 -8.01 -8.72 -9.60
N ILE A 99 -6.75 -9.16 -9.58
CA ILE A 99 -5.58 -8.33 -9.84
C ILE A 99 -5.01 -8.75 -11.19
N TYR A 100 -4.73 -7.79 -12.07
CA TYR A 100 -4.04 -8.08 -13.34
C TYR A 100 -2.98 -7.03 -13.64
N SER A 101 -1.95 -7.44 -14.36
CA SER A 101 -0.81 -6.58 -14.70
C SER A 101 -1.21 -5.49 -15.70
N ASN A 102 -0.76 -4.25 -15.45
CA ASN A 102 -0.99 -3.12 -16.38
C ASN A 102 -0.16 -3.27 -17.66
N MET A 103 1.05 -3.82 -17.57
CA MET A 103 1.92 -4.08 -18.71
C MET A 103 2.46 -5.50 -18.62
N ALA A 104 2.04 -6.37 -19.53
CA ALA A 104 2.49 -7.74 -19.68
C ALA A 104 2.37 -8.17 -21.15
N GLN A 105 3.19 -9.13 -21.59
CA GLN A 105 3.11 -9.69 -22.95
C GLN A 105 1.84 -10.52 -23.14
N GLU A 106 1.42 -11.21 -22.09
CA GLU A 106 0.19 -11.97 -22.03
C GLU A 106 -0.71 -11.42 -20.91
N PHE A 107 -2.01 -11.69 -21.00
CA PHE A 107 -2.93 -11.35 -19.93
C PHE A 107 -2.69 -12.24 -18.71
N GLU A 108 -2.00 -11.68 -17.71
CA GLU A 108 -1.77 -12.33 -16.41
C GLU A 108 -2.72 -11.72 -15.37
N ALA A 109 -3.61 -12.56 -14.85
CA ALA A 109 -4.56 -12.18 -13.82
C ALA A 109 -4.65 -13.24 -12.72
N TYR A 110 -4.92 -12.78 -11.50
CA TYR A 110 -4.97 -13.55 -10.28
C TYR A 110 -6.21 -13.15 -9.45
N TYR A 111 -6.95 -14.15 -8.96
CA TYR A 111 -8.03 -13.94 -7.99
C TYR A 111 -7.45 -13.86 -6.59
N ASP A 112 -7.42 -12.66 -6.04
CA ASP A 112 -6.90 -12.39 -4.72
C ASP A 112 -7.97 -12.55 -3.63
N ASN A 113 -7.73 -13.54 -2.76
CA ASN A 113 -8.44 -13.80 -1.53
C ASN A 113 -7.54 -13.63 -0.28
N ASN A 114 -6.35 -13.06 -0.44
CA ASN A 114 -5.32 -12.86 0.59
C ASN A 114 -5.12 -11.38 0.96
N ASN A 115 -5.97 -10.48 0.48
CA ASN A 115 -5.99 -9.05 0.81
C ASN A 115 -4.67 -8.32 0.46
N PHE A 116 -4.04 -8.69 -0.67
CA PHE A 116 -2.84 -8.00 -1.13
C PHE A 116 -3.17 -6.56 -1.55
N PHE A 117 -2.31 -5.63 -1.15
CA PHE A 117 -2.22 -4.32 -1.76
C PHE A 117 -1.48 -4.43 -3.09
N VAL A 118 -1.67 -3.45 -3.98
CA VAL A 118 -0.92 -3.40 -5.24
C VAL A 118 -0.42 -1.99 -5.54
N ASN A 119 0.65 -1.90 -6.33
CA ASN A 119 1.14 -0.62 -6.83
C ASN A 119 0.45 -0.22 -8.15
N GLN A 120 0.80 0.95 -8.69
CA GLN A 120 0.26 1.48 -9.95
C GLN A 120 0.61 0.66 -11.21
N LYS A 121 1.26 -0.50 -11.07
CA LYS A 121 1.56 -1.44 -12.17
C LYS A 121 0.57 -2.61 -12.24
N CYS A 122 -0.44 -2.61 -11.38
CA CYS A 122 -1.58 -3.52 -11.45
C CYS A 122 -2.89 -2.74 -11.55
N PHE A 123 -3.90 -3.39 -12.09
CA PHE A 123 -5.30 -2.99 -12.00
C PHE A 123 -6.05 -3.93 -11.06
N ILE A 124 -7.19 -3.45 -10.54
CA ILE A 124 -8.06 -4.20 -9.64
C ILE A 124 -9.48 -4.21 -10.18
N ILE A 125 -10.15 -5.38 -10.12
CA ILE A 125 -11.59 -5.52 -10.28
C ILE A 125 -12.19 -6.02 -8.97
N THR A 126 -13.12 -5.25 -8.40
CA THR A 126 -13.92 -5.66 -7.25
C THR A 126 -15.37 -5.89 -7.68
N GLY A 127 -16.06 -6.87 -7.11
CA GLY A 127 -17.44 -7.19 -7.50
C GLY A 127 -17.95 -8.46 -6.85
N LYS A 128 -19.10 -8.96 -7.32
CA LYS A 128 -19.64 -10.28 -6.94
C LYS A 128 -19.23 -11.31 -8.00
N ASN A 129 -19.14 -12.59 -7.61
CA ASN A 129 -18.92 -13.70 -8.54
C ASN A 129 -17.62 -13.62 -9.36
N LEU A 130 -16.59 -12.93 -8.85
CA LEU A 130 -15.32 -12.72 -9.55
C LEU A 130 -14.59 -14.03 -9.90
N LYS A 131 -14.72 -15.07 -9.06
CA LYS A 131 -14.09 -16.37 -9.27
C LYS A 131 -14.51 -17.08 -10.57
N TYR A 132 -15.59 -16.64 -11.21
CA TYR A 132 -16.06 -17.18 -12.49
C TYR A 132 -15.58 -16.37 -13.71
N LEU A 133 -14.80 -15.30 -13.50
CA LEU A 133 -14.28 -14.43 -14.56
C LEU A 133 -12.82 -14.75 -14.95
N LEU A 134 -12.21 -15.77 -14.34
CA LEU A 134 -10.83 -16.19 -14.59
C LEU A 134 -10.78 -17.64 -15.05
#